data_AF-A0A6V7P3X3-F1
#
_entry.id   AF-A0A6V7P3X3-F1
#
_cell.length_a   1.000
_cell.length_b   1.000
_cell.length_c   1.000
_cell.angle_alpha   90.00
_cell.angle_beta   90.00
_cell.angle_gamma   90.00
#
_symmetry.space_group_name_H-M   'P 1'
#
loop_
_entity.id
_entity.type
_entity.pdbx_description
1 polymer ?
#
loop_
_entity_poly.entity_id
_entity_poly.type
_entity_poly.pdbx_seq_one_letter_code
_entity_poly.pdbx_strand_id
1 'polypeptide(L)'
;MEAHGDDALDNIPGLSGHHRVRDIPEGIVSGPPYSQIAVLLRSMAERLLRRPPTAAALVLNTFVGFDVTTDAAFASGFDHYLPIGPLHLLADPLHPLADPDPSNCLSWLDQHPPASVAYVSFGTIESAQELLPPGFSDRVRANGTGLVVSWAPQKVVLGHAAVGAFVSHCGWNSVLESVAAGVPMVCRPFFGDQRMNARAVESMWGIGITLRGGVAAEEAVAGALDVVLRGEEGRRMRERAREIKAKAEAAAGVGGSSSENLKKLLKIVCG
;
A
#
# COMPACT_ATOMS: atom_id res chain seq x y z
N MET A 1 28.40 -1.95 -8.91
CA MET A 1 27.34 -1.11 -8.31
C MET A 1 26.46 -1.88 -7.31
N GLU A 2 26.88 -3.07 -6.86
CA GLU A 2 26.14 -3.84 -5.82
C GLU A 2 26.50 -3.43 -4.39
N ALA A 3 27.70 -2.87 -4.17
CA ALA A 3 28.21 -2.57 -2.82
C ALA A 3 27.48 -1.46 -2.06
N HIS A 4 26.64 -0.65 -2.73
CA HIS A 4 25.92 0.47 -2.10
C HIS A 4 24.43 0.23 -1.88
N GLY A 5 23.84 -0.83 -2.43
CA GLY A 5 22.39 -1.07 -2.33
C GLY A 5 21.93 -1.35 -0.89
N ASP A 6 22.83 -1.90 -0.07
CA ASP A 6 22.55 -2.35 1.29
C ASP A 6 22.90 -1.28 2.33
N ASP A 7 23.42 -0.12 1.90
CA ASP A 7 23.73 1.02 2.75
C ASP A 7 22.45 1.58 3.38
N ALA A 8 22.52 1.88 4.68
CA ALA A 8 21.40 2.41 5.45
C ALA A 8 21.17 3.90 5.15
N LEU A 9 19.89 4.29 5.17
CA LEU A 9 19.47 5.68 4.96
C LEU A 9 19.29 6.43 6.29
N ASP A 10 20.26 6.27 7.19
CA ASP A 10 20.14 6.73 8.58
C ASP A 10 20.10 8.25 8.75
N ASN A 11 20.52 8.98 7.71
CA ASN A 11 20.57 10.44 7.69
C ASN A 11 19.27 11.09 7.19
N ILE A 12 18.24 10.31 6.85
CA ILE A 12 16.96 10.84 6.34
C ILE A 12 15.86 10.60 7.39
N PRO A 13 15.25 11.66 7.96
CA PRO A 13 14.11 11.50 8.87
C PRO A 13 12.98 10.68 8.24
N GLY A 14 12.44 9.72 8.99
CA GLY A 14 11.39 8.81 8.52
C GLY A 14 11.90 7.56 7.80
N LEU A 15 13.16 7.54 7.34
CA LEU A 15 13.77 6.37 6.67
C LEU A 15 14.86 5.69 7.51
N SER A 16 15.38 6.40 8.51
CA SER A 16 16.47 5.94 9.39
C SER A 16 16.13 4.62 10.11
N GLY A 17 17.09 3.70 10.18
CA GLY A 17 16.91 2.38 10.80
C GLY A 17 16.12 1.36 9.97
N HIS A 18 15.33 1.79 8.99
CA HIS A 18 14.42 0.92 8.24
C HIS A 18 14.84 0.74 6.77
N HIS A 19 14.96 1.82 6.01
CA HIS A 19 15.20 1.75 4.57
C HIS A 19 16.67 1.65 4.20
N ARG A 20 16.93 1.08 3.02
CA ARG A 20 18.25 1.00 2.38
C ARG A 20 18.24 1.70 1.03
N VAL A 21 19.42 1.97 0.48
CA VAL A 21 19.56 2.58 -0.86
C VAL A 21 18.79 1.80 -1.94
N ARG A 22 18.76 0.46 -1.87
CA ARG A 22 17.99 -0.38 -2.82
C ARG A 22 16.47 -0.24 -2.73
N ASP A 23 15.97 0.31 -1.62
CA ASP A 23 14.54 0.54 -1.43
C ASP A 23 14.09 1.86 -2.10
N ILE A 24 15.05 2.73 -2.48
CA ILE A 24 14.76 4.01 -3.15
C ILE A 24 14.30 3.78 -4.60
N PRO A 25 13.28 4.51 -5.07
CA PRO A 25 12.83 4.46 -6.45
C PRO A 25 13.95 4.67 -7.48
N GLU A 26 13.87 3.90 -8.56
CA GLU A 26 14.66 4.10 -9.77
C GLU A 26 14.46 5.53 -10.30
N GLY A 27 15.55 6.16 -10.76
CA GLY A 27 15.58 7.56 -11.18
C GLY A 27 16.02 8.55 -10.10
N ILE A 28 16.16 8.12 -8.85
CA ILE A 28 16.71 8.97 -7.76
C ILE A 28 18.20 8.67 -7.54
N VAL A 29 18.52 7.44 -7.14
CA VAL A 29 19.91 7.00 -6.84
C VAL A 29 20.41 5.87 -7.74
N SER A 30 19.51 5.27 -8.52
CA SER A 30 19.78 4.13 -9.40
C SER A 30 19.03 4.29 -10.73
N GLY A 31 19.38 3.48 -11.73
CA GLY A 31 18.76 3.54 -13.06
C GLY A 31 19.28 4.71 -13.93
N PRO A 32 18.73 4.87 -15.15
CA PRO A 32 19.21 5.87 -16.10
C PRO A 32 18.87 7.30 -15.64
N PRO A 33 19.88 8.16 -15.38
CA PRO A 33 19.69 9.47 -14.73
C PRO A 33 18.94 10.50 -15.59
N TYR A 34 18.80 10.23 -16.89
CA TYR A 34 18.11 11.10 -17.85
C TYR A 34 16.84 10.45 -18.43
N SER A 35 16.31 9.40 -17.80
CA SER A 35 14.96 8.95 -18.13
C SER A 35 13.95 10.07 -17.82
N GLN A 36 12.85 10.12 -18.59
CA GLN A 36 11.84 11.15 -18.40
C GLN A 36 11.29 11.16 -16.96
N ILE A 37 11.08 9.98 -16.37
CA ILE A 37 10.63 9.83 -14.98
C ILE A 37 11.67 10.39 -14.00
N ALA A 38 12.96 10.09 -14.16
CA ALA A 38 14.01 10.62 -13.29
C ALA A 38 14.07 12.17 -13.34
N VAL A 39 13.97 12.74 -14.53
CA VAL A 39 13.96 14.20 -14.74
C VAL A 39 12.72 14.83 -14.10
N LEU A 40 11.54 14.21 -14.23
CA LEU A 40 10.31 14.66 -13.60
C LEU A 40 10.41 14.63 -12.07
N LEU A 41 10.89 13.51 -11.49
CA LEU A 41 11.06 13.36 -10.04
C LEU A 41 12.05 14.40 -9.48
N ARG A 42 13.18 14.61 -10.16
CA ARG A 42 14.15 15.65 -9.77
C ARG A 42 13.54 17.05 -9.83
N SER A 43 12.86 17.38 -10.93
CA SER A 43 12.21 18.68 -11.10
C SER A 43 11.13 18.93 -10.05
N MET A 44 10.38 17.88 -9.67
CA MET A 44 9.40 17.93 -8.58
C MET A 44 10.10 18.19 -7.24
N ALA A 45 11.15 17.44 -6.91
CA ALA A 45 11.91 17.62 -5.68
C ALA A 45 12.50 19.03 -5.57
N GLU A 46 13.10 19.55 -6.65
CA GLU A 46 13.64 20.91 -6.70
C GLU A 46 12.56 21.98 -6.44
N ARG A 47 11.34 21.77 -6.94
CA ARG A 47 10.21 22.68 -6.69
C ARG A 47 9.70 22.59 -5.26
N LEU A 48 9.58 21.38 -4.70
CA LEU A 48 9.12 21.14 -3.34
C LEU A 48 10.12 21.66 -2.28
N LEU A 49 11.42 21.61 -2.57
CA LEU A 49 12.49 22.02 -1.64
C LEU A 49 12.84 23.52 -1.74
N ARG A 50 12.25 24.27 -2.67
CA ARG A 50 12.46 25.73 -2.78
C ARG A 50 12.05 26.45 -1.50
N ARG A 51 12.80 27.50 -1.18
CA ARG A 51 12.52 28.41 -0.06
C ARG A 51 12.52 29.86 -0.57
N PRO A 52 11.41 30.61 -0.42
CA PRO A 52 10.13 30.18 0.13
C PRO A 52 9.44 29.09 -0.74
N PRO A 53 8.56 28.25 -0.16
CA PRO A 53 7.78 27.28 -0.93
C PRO A 53 6.96 27.97 -2.01
N THR A 54 6.91 27.38 -3.22
CA THR A 54 6.09 27.92 -4.32
C THR A 54 4.69 27.31 -4.37
N ALA A 55 4.49 26.16 -3.73
CA ALA A 55 3.18 25.51 -3.63
C ALA A 55 2.38 26.12 -2.48
N ALA A 56 1.11 26.43 -2.72
CA ALA A 56 0.21 26.94 -1.68
C ALA A 56 -0.05 25.89 -0.58
N ALA A 57 -0.08 24.60 -0.93
CA ALA A 57 -0.21 23.49 0.01
C ALA A 57 0.44 22.22 -0.54
N LEU A 58 0.94 21.37 0.36
CA LEU A 58 1.32 19.99 0.07
C LEU A 58 0.18 19.07 0.51
N VAL A 59 -0.51 18.46 -0.45
CA VAL A 59 -1.63 17.55 -0.23
C VAL A 59 -1.19 16.12 -0.49
N LEU A 60 -1.37 15.23 0.49
CA LEU A 60 -0.99 13.83 0.37
C LEU A 60 -2.17 12.91 0.70
N ASN A 61 -2.32 11.83 -0.07
CA ASN A 61 -3.21 10.72 0.27
C ASN A 61 -2.53 9.87 1.36
N THR A 62 -2.55 10.37 2.60
CA THR A 62 -2.09 9.72 3.83
C THR A 62 -2.84 10.36 5.00
N PHE A 63 -2.70 9.86 6.22
CA PHE A 63 -3.32 10.44 7.40
C PHE A 63 -2.30 10.79 8.48
N VAL A 64 -2.63 11.81 9.28
CA VAL A 64 -1.79 12.26 10.39
C VAL A 64 -1.62 11.12 11.40
N GLY A 65 -0.39 10.91 11.85
CA GLY A 65 -0.02 9.88 12.80
C GLY A 65 0.17 8.49 12.16
N PHE A 66 0.11 8.37 10.83
CA PHE A 66 0.51 7.15 10.14
C PHE A 66 2.05 6.98 10.18
N ASP A 67 2.77 8.08 9.96
CA ASP A 67 4.20 8.20 10.22
C ASP A 67 4.51 9.58 10.81
N VAL A 68 4.71 9.61 12.13
CA VAL A 68 4.91 10.85 12.91
C VAL A 68 6.19 11.58 12.49
N THR A 69 7.24 10.85 12.10
CA THR A 69 8.53 11.47 11.72
C THR A 69 8.41 12.15 10.37
N THR A 70 7.76 11.48 9.43
CA THR A 70 7.48 12.03 8.10
C THR A 70 6.50 13.21 8.19
N ASP A 71 5.47 13.13 9.02
CA ASP A 71 4.53 14.22 9.27
C ASP A 71 5.26 15.47 9.80
N ALA A 72 6.14 15.31 10.79
CA ALA A 72 6.91 16.42 11.36
C ALA A 72 7.85 17.06 10.32
N ALA A 73 8.52 16.25 9.51
CA ALA A 73 9.39 16.73 8.45
C ALA A 73 8.63 17.59 7.43
N PHE A 74 7.48 17.11 6.94
CA PHE A 74 6.68 17.87 5.98
C PHE A 74 6.00 19.10 6.59
N ALA A 75 5.47 19.00 7.82
CA ALA A 75 4.88 20.15 8.52
C ALA A 75 5.88 21.28 8.75
N SER A 76 7.18 20.96 8.93
CA SER A 76 8.24 21.99 9.05
C SER A 76 8.63 22.64 7.71
N GLY A 77 8.32 21.99 6.60
CA GLY A 77 8.76 22.40 5.26
C GLY A 77 7.72 23.16 4.45
N PHE A 78 6.45 23.15 4.87
CA PHE A 78 5.32 23.72 4.13
C PHE A 78 4.35 24.43 5.07
N ASP A 79 3.89 25.63 4.69
CA ASP A 79 2.90 26.38 5.47
C ASP A 79 1.58 25.63 5.61
N HIS A 80 1.21 24.86 4.57
CA HIS A 80 0.02 24.02 4.55
C HIS A 80 0.39 22.59 4.15
N TYR A 81 0.72 21.76 5.14
CA TYR A 81 0.81 20.32 5.00
C TYR A 81 -0.56 19.68 5.30
N LEU A 82 -1.16 19.03 4.29
CA LEU A 82 -2.54 18.53 4.33
C LEU A 82 -2.63 17.03 3.97
N PRO A 83 -2.41 16.11 4.92
CA PRO A 83 -2.82 14.72 4.80
C PRO A 83 -4.35 14.63 4.69
N ILE A 84 -4.85 14.10 3.58
CA ILE A 84 -6.29 13.96 3.28
C ILE A 84 -6.68 12.50 2.96
N GLY A 85 -5.89 11.54 3.40
CA GLY A 85 -6.13 10.12 3.21
C GLY A 85 -6.70 9.41 4.45
N PRO A 86 -6.98 8.11 4.33
CA PRO A 86 -7.11 7.37 3.08
C PRO A 86 -8.31 7.87 2.27
N LEU A 87 -8.11 8.26 1.00
CA LEU A 87 -9.16 8.88 0.19
C LEU A 87 -10.42 8.03 0.04
N HIS A 88 -10.27 6.69 0.01
CA HIS A 88 -11.40 5.78 -0.13
C HIS A 88 -12.29 5.73 1.13
N LEU A 89 -11.81 6.18 2.29
CA LEU A 89 -12.62 6.33 3.51
C LEU A 89 -13.35 7.67 3.58
N LEU A 90 -12.90 8.67 2.81
CA LEU A 90 -13.56 9.98 2.70
C LEU A 90 -14.62 10.04 1.58
N ALA A 91 -14.74 8.99 0.78
CA ALA A 91 -15.74 8.91 -0.28
C ALA A 91 -17.16 8.96 0.29
N ASP A 92 -18.06 9.66 -0.40
CA ASP A 92 -19.44 9.86 0.05
C ASP A 92 -20.15 8.50 0.24
N PRO A 93 -20.59 8.16 1.48
CA PRO A 93 -21.36 6.95 1.73
C PRO A 93 -22.70 6.91 0.97
N LEU A 94 -23.23 8.08 0.58
CA LEU A 94 -24.49 8.19 -0.17
C LEU A 94 -24.31 7.94 -1.67
N HIS A 95 -23.09 8.08 -2.19
CA HIS A 95 -22.72 7.79 -3.58
C HIS A 95 -21.48 6.90 -3.61
N PRO A 96 -21.60 5.65 -3.12
CA PRO A 96 -20.49 4.72 -3.22
C PRO A 96 -20.14 4.59 -4.71
N LEU A 97 -18.87 4.83 -5.05
CA LEU A 97 -18.37 4.50 -6.37
C LEU A 97 -18.66 3.01 -6.59
N ALA A 98 -19.60 2.70 -7.49
CA ALA A 98 -19.97 1.33 -7.79
C ALA A 98 -18.71 0.58 -8.20
N ASP A 99 -18.31 -0.39 -7.39
CA ASP A 99 -17.24 -1.32 -7.73
C ASP A 99 -17.91 -2.64 -8.09
N PRO A 100 -18.21 -2.84 -9.38
CA PRO A 100 -19.03 -3.97 -9.80
C PRO A 100 -18.33 -5.28 -9.45
N ASP A 101 -19.12 -6.27 -9.01
CA ASP A 101 -18.66 -7.64 -8.77
C ASP A 101 -19.20 -8.60 -9.84
N PRO A 102 -18.83 -8.44 -11.13
CA PRO A 102 -19.36 -9.27 -12.21
C PRO A 102 -18.98 -10.75 -12.06
N SER A 103 -17.95 -11.04 -11.26
CA SER A 103 -17.43 -12.38 -11.04
C SER A 103 -17.97 -13.05 -9.78
N ASN A 104 -18.81 -12.37 -9.00
CA ASN A 104 -19.36 -12.82 -7.72
C ASN A 104 -18.26 -13.23 -6.72
N CYS A 105 -17.21 -12.41 -6.61
CA CYS A 105 -16.13 -12.59 -5.66
C CYS A 105 -16.65 -12.65 -4.22
N LEU A 106 -17.59 -11.77 -3.87
CA LEU A 106 -18.15 -11.71 -2.51
C LEU A 106 -18.92 -12.98 -2.16
N SER A 107 -19.79 -13.46 -3.05
CA SER A 107 -20.54 -14.70 -2.85
C SER A 107 -19.63 -15.94 -2.75
N TRP A 108 -18.45 -15.90 -3.39
CA TRP A 108 -17.44 -16.95 -3.23
C TRP A 108 -16.76 -16.83 -1.85
N LEU A 109 -16.40 -15.62 -1.41
CA LEU A 109 -15.79 -15.38 -0.11
C LEU A 109 -16.70 -15.76 1.08
N ASP A 110 -18.02 -15.60 0.95
CA ASP A 110 -19.01 -16.00 1.95
C ASP A 110 -18.94 -17.50 2.33
N GLN A 111 -18.37 -18.33 1.45
CA GLN A 111 -18.27 -19.78 1.63
C GLN A 111 -17.00 -20.18 2.42
N HIS A 112 -16.19 -19.21 2.84
CA HIS A 112 -14.90 -19.47 3.49
C HIS A 112 -14.86 -18.96 4.94
N PRO A 113 -14.14 -19.68 5.84
CA PRO A 113 -13.93 -19.23 7.21
C PRO A 113 -13.25 -17.86 7.30
N PRO A 114 -13.41 -17.14 8.42
CA PRO A 114 -12.68 -15.91 8.66
C PRO A 114 -11.17 -16.08 8.55
N ALA A 115 -10.50 -15.11 7.93
CA ALA A 115 -9.05 -15.06 7.74
C ALA A 115 -8.42 -16.31 7.11
N SER A 116 -9.15 -17.03 6.25
CA SER A 116 -8.62 -18.23 5.56
C SER A 116 -8.23 -18.00 4.11
N VAL A 117 -8.64 -16.89 3.50
CA VAL A 117 -8.43 -16.58 2.08
C VAL A 117 -7.26 -15.61 1.91
N ALA A 118 -6.39 -15.89 0.94
CA ALA A 118 -5.42 -14.92 0.45
C ALA A 118 -5.98 -14.21 -0.79
N TYR A 119 -6.05 -12.88 -0.75
CA TYR A 119 -6.34 -12.07 -1.93
C TYR A 119 -5.02 -11.72 -2.62
N VAL A 120 -4.97 -11.76 -3.96
CA VAL A 120 -3.76 -11.52 -4.76
C VAL A 120 -4.03 -10.47 -5.82
N SER A 121 -3.25 -9.38 -5.81
CA SER A 121 -3.33 -8.32 -6.84
C SER A 121 -2.01 -7.57 -6.98
N PHE A 122 -1.47 -7.53 -8.20
CA PHE A 122 -0.23 -6.81 -8.54
C PHE A 122 -0.49 -5.46 -9.24
N GLY A 123 -1.70 -4.93 -9.11
CA GLY A 123 -2.07 -3.64 -9.70
C GLY A 123 -2.55 -3.76 -11.14
N THR A 124 -2.53 -2.65 -11.87
CA THR A 124 -3.11 -2.53 -13.22
C THR A 124 -2.10 -2.59 -14.36
N ILE A 125 -0.81 -2.52 -14.04
CA ILE A 125 0.27 -2.43 -15.04
C ILE A 125 0.84 -3.83 -15.36
N GLU A 126 0.73 -4.76 -14.42
CA GLU A 126 1.20 -6.14 -14.59
C GLU A 126 0.02 -7.11 -14.63
N SER A 127 -0.14 -7.82 -15.76
CA SER A 127 -1.05 -8.97 -15.85
C SER A 127 -0.24 -10.26 -15.82
N ALA A 128 -0.44 -11.06 -14.78
CA ALA A 128 0.17 -12.39 -14.67
C ALA A 128 -0.78 -13.51 -15.16
N GLN A 129 -1.99 -13.17 -15.63
CA GLN A 129 -2.98 -14.19 -16.02
C GLN A 129 -2.51 -15.05 -17.19
N GLU A 130 -1.77 -14.46 -18.13
CA GLU A 130 -1.20 -15.18 -19.28
C GLU A 130 -0.09 -16.16 -18.89
N LEU A 131 0.47 -16.02 -17.68
CA LEU A 131 1.51 -16.90 -17.14
C LEU A 131 0.91 -18.11 -16.41
N LEU A 132 -0.42 -18.17 -16.25
CA LEU A 132 -1.07 -19.28 -15.56
C LEU A 132 -0.98 -20.57 -16.39
N PRO A 133 -0.70 -21.73 -15.75
CA PRO A 133 -0.72 -23.00 -16.46
C PRO A 133 -2.07 -23.27 -17.13
N PRO A 134 -2.11 -23.91 -18.31
CA PRO A 134 -3.36 -24.26 -18.97
C PRO A 134 -4.35 -24.97 -18.04
N GLY A 135 -5.60 -24.50 -18.04
CA GLY A 135 -6.68 -25.01 -17.19
C GLY A 135 -6.55 -24.72 -15.69
N PHE A 136 -5.59 -23.91 -15.24
CA PHE A 136 -5.42 -23.57 -13.82
C PHE A 136 -6.68 -22.93 -13.23
N SER A 137 -7.23 -21.90 -13.89
CA SER A 137 -8.43 -21.19 -13.46
C SER A 137 -9.64 -22.13 -13.32
N ASP A 138 -9.83 -23.05 -14.27
CA ASP A 138 -10.91 -24.03 -14.24
C ASP A 138 -10.74 -25.01 -13.08
N ARG A 139 -9.50 -25.50 -12.86
CA ARG A 139 -9.20 -26.42 -11.76
C ARG A 139 -9.45 -25.80 -10.39
N VAL A 140 -8.95 -24.58 -10.15
CA VAL A 140 -9.12 -23.94 -8.82
C VAL A 140 -10.59 -23.62 -8.54
N ARG A 141 -11.35 -23.23 -9.57
CA ARG A 141 -12.79 -22.96 -9.48
C ARG A 141 -13.59 -24.24 -9.24
N ALA A 142 -13.35 -25.31 -10.01
CA ALA A 142 -14.05 -26.58 -9.87
C ALA A 142 -13.82 -27.23 -8.49
N ASN A 143 -12.62 -27.06 -7.93
CA ASN A 143 -12.28 -27.57 -6.61
C ASN A 143 -12.73 -26.65 -5.45
N GLY A 144 -13.29 -25.47 -5.75
CA GLY A 144 -13.65 -24.48 -4.72
C GLY A 144 -12.45 -23.92 -3.94
N THR A 145 -11.24 -24.01 -4.50
CA THR A 145 -9.98 -23.64 -3.83
C THR A 145 -9.47 -22.25 -4.22
N GLY A 146 -10.04 -21.66 -5.27
CA GLY A 146 -9.68 -20.31 -5.70
C GLY A 146 -10.59 -19.77 -6.79
N LEU A 147 -10.50 -18.47 -6.99
CA LEU A 147 -11.23 -17.71 -8.00
C LEU A 147 -10.24 -16.80 -8.75
N VAL A 148 -10.13 -16.97 -10.07
CA VAL A 148 -9.27 -16.14 -10.94
C VAL A 148 -10.17 -15.23 -11.79
N VAL A 149 -9.99 -13.92 -11.68
CA VAL A 149 -10.83 -12.89 -12.31
C VAL A 149 -9.98 -11.79 -12.90
N SER A 150 -10.42 -11.17 -14.00
CA SER A 150 -9.76 -10.01 -14.61
C SER A 150 -9.92 -8.72 -13.81
N TRP A 151 -10.99 -8.64 -13.01
CA TRP A 151 -11.26 -7.54 -12.09
C TRP A 151 -11.93 -8.08 -10.83
N ALA A 152 -11.50 -7.60 -9.68
CA ALA A 152 -12.13 -7.84 -8.39
C ALA A 152 -12.42 -6.49 -7.73
N PRO A 153 -13.55 -6.34 -7.02
CA PRO A 153 -13.87 -5.12 -6.30
C PRO A 153 -13.00 -5.01 -5.03
N GLN A 154 -11.73 -4.66 -5.22
CA GLN A 154 -10.63 -4.86 -4.25
C GLN A 154 -10.94 -4.30 -2.86
N LYS A 155 -11.55 -3.12 -2.78
CA LYS A 155 -11.89 -2.47 -1.51
C LYS A 155 -12.82 -3.33 -0.65
N VAL A 156 -13.89 -3.87 -1.26
CA VAL A 156 -14.86 -4.71 -0.54
C VAL A 156 -14.34 -6.13 -0.33
N VAL A 157 -13.50 -6.65 -1.25
CA VAL A 157 -12.80 -7.92 -1.05
C VAL A 157 -11.88 -7.85 0.16
N LEU A 158 -11.02 -6.83 0.26
CA LEU A 158 -10.14 -6.64 1.41
C LEU A 158 -10.91 -6.46 2.71
N GLY A 159 -12.08 -5.79 2.66
CA GLY A 159 -12.96 -5.63 3.81
C GLY A 159 -13.71 -6.89 4.24
N HIS A 160 -13.65 -7.98 3.47
CA HIS A 160 -14.39 -9.21 3.74
C HIS A 160 -13.71 -10.06 4.84
N ALA A 161 -14.50 -10.59 5.79
CA ALA A 161 -14.00 -11.33 6.94
C ALA A 161 -13.16 -12.57 6.59
N ALA A 162 -13.45 -13.21 5.45
CA ALA A 162 -12.70 -14.37 4.96
C ALA A 162 -11.26 -14.02 4.53
N VAL A 163 -10.97 -12.78 4.14
CA VAL A 163 -9.63 -12.39 3.70
C VAL A 163 -8.70 -12.23 4.90
N GLY A 164 -7.66 -13.06 4.94
CA GLY A 164 -6.66 -13.09 6.01
C GLY A 164 -5.30 -12.56 5.62
N ALA A 165 -5.02 -12.44 4.31
CA ALA A 165 -3.76 -11.96 3.77
C ALA A 165 -3.97 -11.27 2.42
N PHE A 166 -3.16 -10.26 2.13
CA PHE A 166 -3.11 -9.59 0.83
C PHE A 166 -1.74 -9.72 0.18
N VAL A 167 -1.63 -10.51 -0.88
CA VAL A 167 -0.42 -10.58 -1.71
C VAL A 167 -0.44 -9.42 -2.70
N SER A 168 0.53 -8.51 -2.59
CA SER A 168 0.50 -7.24 -3.31
C SER A 168 1.86 -6.79 -3.82
N HIS A 169 1.83 -6.07 -4.94
CA HIS A 169 2.96 -5.29 -5.45
C HIS A 169 3.32 -4.09 -4.58
N CYS A 170 2.51 -3.73 -3.58
CA CYS A 170 2.75 -2.60 -2.67
C CYS A 170 2.66 -1.22 -3.31
N GLY A 171 1.80 -1.06 -4.33
CA GLY A 171 1.38 0.27 -4.75
C GLY A 171 0.64 1.00 -3.63
N TRP A 172 0.84 2.33 -3.53
CA TRP A 172 0.40 3.11 -2.37
C TRP A 172 -1.11 3.02 -2.08
N ASN A 173 -1.96 3.03 -3.11
CA ASN A 173 -3.41 2.88 -2.92
C ASN A 173 -3.77 1.50 -2.32
N SER A 174 -3.19 0.43 -2.84
CA SER A 174 -3.38 -0.94 -2.31
C SER A 174 -2.89 -1.07 -0.87
N VAL A 175 -1.78 -0.41 -0.51
CA VAL A 175 -1.29 -0.36 0.88
C VAL A 175 -2.35 0.29 1.78
N LEU A 176 -2.86 1.47 1.40
CA LEU A 176 -3.87 2.17 2.20
C LEU A 176 -5.18 1.40 2.32
N GLU A 177 -5.63 0.71 1.26
CA GLU A 177 -6.81 -0.15 1.30
C GLU A 177 -6.60 -1.36 2.23
N SER A 178 -5.42 -1.97 2.23
CA SER A 178 -5.07 -3.04 3.18
C SER A 178 -5.05 -2.54 4.62
N VAL A 179 -4.49 -1.35 4.85
CA VAL A 179 -4.47 -0.67 6.15
C VAL A 179 -5.88 -0.39 6.64
N ALA A 180 -6.74 0.19 5.80
CA ALA A 180 -8.13 0.47 6.14
C ALA A 180 -8.96 -0.81 6.33
N ALA A 181 -8.61 -1.91 5.68
CA ALA A 181 -9.22 -3.21 5.90
C ALA A 181 -8.72 -3.90 7.20
N GLY A 182 -7.50 -3.59 7.64
CA GLY A 182 -6.84 -4.28 8.75
C GLY A 182 -6.28 -5.64 8.34
N VAL A 183 -5.90 -5.79 7.06
CA VAL A 183 -5.40 -7.03 6.46
C VAL A 183 -3.88 -6.97 6.33
N PRO A 184 -3.13 -7.97 6.82
CA PRO A 184 -1.68 -8.03 6.66
C PRO A 184 -1.28 -8.39 5.23
N MET A 185 -0.08 -8.00 4.83
CA MET A 185 0.38 -8.07 3.44
C MET A 185 1.53 -9.07 3.23
N VAL A 186 1.55 -9.72 2.08
CA VAL A 186 2.72 -10.38 1.52
C VAL A 186 3.19 -9.55 0.34
N CYS A 187 4.35 -8.92 0.49
CA CYS A 187 4.84 -7.87 -0.38
C CYS A 187 5.75 -8.45 -1.47
N ARG A 188 5.44 -8.19 -2.73
CA ARG A 188 6.29 -8.48 -3.88
C ARG A 188 6.46 -7.23 -4.77
N PRO A 189 7.35 -6.30 -4.39
CA PRO A 189 7.53 -5.07 -5.15
C PRO A 189 8.27 -5.32 -6.47
N PHE A 190 7.92 -4.55 -7.49
CA PHE A 190 8.50 -4.61 -8.84
C PHE A 190 9.28 -3.34 -9.20
N PHE A 191 8.68 -2.15 -9.06
CA PHE A 191 9.29 -0.89 -9.52
C PHE A 191 8.82 0.33 -8.73
N GLY A 192 9.41 1.51 -9.02
CA GLY A 192 8.99 2.78 -8.44
C GLY A 192 9.09 2.81 -6.91
N ASP A 193 8.04 3.30 -6.25
CA ASP A 193 7.91 3.41 -4.79
C ASP A 193 7.61 2.08 -4.08
N GLN A 194 7.28 1.02 -4.83
CA GLN A 194 6.81 -0.24 -4.28
C GLN A 194 7.81 -0.88 -3.30
N ARG A 195 9.12 -0.77 -3.55
CA ARG A 195 10.17 -1.32 -2.65
C ARG A 195 10.20 -0.56 -1.33
N MET A 196 10.10 0.76 -1.38
CA MET A 196 10.03 1.64 -0.22
C MET A 196 8.76 1.37 0.60
N ASN A 197 7.63 1.16 -0.07
CA ASN A 197 6.35 0.82 0.57
C ASN A 197 6.40 -0.57 1.22
N ALA A 198 6.94 -1.58 0.52
CA ALA A 198 7.13 -2.92 1.07
C ALA A 198 8.01 -2.91 2.33
N ARG A 199 9.09 -2.11 2.32
CA ARG A 199 9.95 -1.90 3.49
C ARG A 199 9.19 -1.24 4.64
N ALA A 200 8.33 -0.26 4.37
CA ALA A 200 7.48 0.36 5.38
C ALA A 200 6.53 -0.67 6.03
N VAL A 201 5.83 -1.43 5.20
CA VAL A 201 4.91 -2.49 5.60
C VAL A 201 5.59 -3.54 6.49
N GLU A 202 6.76 -4.02 6.07
CA GLU A 202 7.53 -5.05 6.79
C GLU A 202 8.18 -4.50 8.06
N SER A 203 8.97 -3.42 7.95
CA SER A 203 9.93 -3.01 8.97
C SER A 203 9.48 -1.84 9.85
N MET A 204 8.55 -0.99 9.40
CA MET A 204 8.06 0.14 10.20
C MET A 204 6.73 -0.18 10.88
N TRP A 205 5.77 -0.72 10.13
CA TRP A 205 4.43 -0.98 10.63
C TRP A 205 4.27 -2.41 11.14
N GLY A 206 5.13 -3.33 10.69
CA GLY A 206 5.07 -4.74 11.06
C GLY A 206 3.76 -5.41 10.63
N ILE A 207 3.18 -4.98 9.52
CA ILE A 207 1.90 -5.52 9.01
C ILE A 207 2.09 -6.38 7.76
N GLY A 208 3.31 -6.82 7.46
CA GLY A 208 3.55 -7.74 6.36
C GLY A 208 4.95 -8.30 6.27
N ILE A 209 5.18 -9.09 5.23
CA ILE A 209 6.45 -9.78 4.94
C ILE A 209 6.84 -9.48 3.49
N THR A 210 8.10 -9.13 3.24
CA THR A 210 8.58 -8.89 1.87
C THR A 210 9.30 -10.11 1.29
N LEU A 211 8.81 -10.58 0.14
CA LEU A 211 9.41 -11.67 -0.62
C LEU A 211 10.70 -11.19 -1.31
N ARG A 212 11.85 -11.61 -0.77
CA ARG A 212 13.18 -11.31 -1.34
C ARG A 212 13.52 -12.28 -2.49
N GLY A 213 14.24 -11.80 -3.51
CA GLY A 213 14.67 -12.65 -4.64
C GLY A 213 15.74 -13.67 -4.24
N GLY A 214 15.76 -14.82 -4.92
CA GLY A 214 16.84 -15.84 -4.80
C GLY A 214 16.40 -17.27 -4.45
N VAL A 215 15.15 -17.48 -4.02
CA VAL A 215 14.58 -18.82 -3.71
C VAL A 215 13.61 -19.22 -4.83
N ALA A 216 13.31 -20.52 -4.99
CA ALA A 216 12.21 -20.93 -5.86
C ALA A 216 10.93 -20.20 -5.41
N ALA A 217 10.37 -19.41 -6.33
CA ALA A 217 9.34 -18.41 -6.00
C ALA A 217 8.10 -19.03 -5.33
N GLU A 218 7.83 -20.30 -5.60
CA GLU A 218 6.72 -21.07 -5.03
C GLU A 218 6.86 -21.28 -3.52
N GLU A 219 8.00 -21.81 -3.05
CA GLU A 219 8.19 -22.11 -1.62
C GLU A 219 8.19 -20.84 -0.78
N ALA A 220 8.75 -19.75 -1.31
CA ALA A 220 8.78 -18.45 -0.64
C ALA A 220 7.36 -17.89 -0.45
N VAL A 221 6.50 -17.97 -1.48
CA VAL A 221 5.11 -17.51 -1.39
C VAL A 221 4.32 -18.39 -0.43
N ALA A 222 4.44 -19.72 -0.54
CA ALA A 222 3.73 -20.66 0.32
C ALA A 222 4.13 -20.48 1.80
N GLY A 223 5.42 -20.36 2.08
CA GLY A 223 5.93 -20.12 3.43
C GLY A 223 5.46 -18.78 4.01
N ALA A 224 5.50 -17.70 3.22
CA ALA A 224 5.00 -16.41 3.68
C ALA A 224 3.49 -16.44 3.99
N LEU A 225 2.69 -17.10 3.13
CA LEU A 225 1.26 -17.27 3.37
C LEU A 225 0.98 -18.12 4.61
N ASP A 226 1.77 -19.16 4.87
CA ASP A 226 1.62 -19.97 6.09
C ASP A 226 1.90 -19.15 7.35
N VAL A 227 2.97 -18.34 7.35
CA VAL A 227 3.29 -17.42 8.45
C VAL A 227 2.18 -16.40 8.66
N VAL A 228 1.67 -15.78 7.59
CA VAL A 228 0.65 -14.72 7.70
C VAL A 228 -0.71 -15.29 8.09
N LEU A 229 -1.16 -16.40 7.47
CA LEU A 229 -2.49 -16.94 7.73
C LEU A 229 -2.54 -17.77 9.02
N ARG A 230 -1.55 -18.63 9.26
CA ARG A 230 -1.58 -19.65 10.33
C ARG A 230 -0.60 -19.38 11.48
N GLY A 231 0.46 -18.63 11.23
CA GLY A 231 1.51 -18.35 12.21
C GLY A 231 1.12 -17.37 13.32
N GLU A 232 1.87 -17.42 14.43
CA GLU A 232 1.73 -16.45 15.53
C GLU A 232 2.17 -15.05 15.12
N GLU A 233 3.18 -14.94 14.28
CA GLU A 233 3.59 -13.69 13.64
C GLU A 233 2.44 -13.06 12.85
N GLY A 234 1.72 -13.85 12.04
CA GLY A 234 0.53 -13.41 11.32
C GLY A 234 -0.59 -12.90 12.23
N ARG A 235 -0.78 -13.51 13.41
CA ARG A 235 -1.71 -13.00 14.43
C ARG A 235 -1.29 -11.62 14.94
N ARG A 236 -0.01 -11.43 15.27
CA ARG A 236 0.54 -10.12 15.68
C ARG A 236 0.43 -9.06 14.58
N MET A 237 0.66 -9.44 13.32
CA MET A 237 0.49 -8.55 12.17
C MET A 237 -0.96 -8.07 12.04
N ARG A 238 -1.95 -8.95 12.22
CA ARG A 238 -3.38 -8.59 12.23
C ARG A 238 -3.74 -7.65 13.38
N GLU A 239 -3.19 -7.87 14.57
CA GLU A 239 -3.41 -6.96 15.72
C GLU A 239 -2.88 -5.56 15.41
N ARG A 240 -1.63 -5.44 14.94
CA ARG A 240 -1.06 -4.16 14.50
C ARG A 240 -1.86 -3.52 13.37
N ALA A 241 -2.28 -4.30 12.37
CA ALA A 241 -3.10 -3.80 11.27
C ALA A 241 -4.45 -3.24 11.75
N ARG A 242 -5.08 -3.84 12.77
CA ARG A 242 -6.31 -3.31 13.40
C ARG A 242 -6.08 -2.01 14.15
N GLU A 243 -4.96 -1.88 14.87
CA GLU A 243 -4.61 -0.63 15.55
C GLU A 243 -4.42 0.52 14.55
N ILE A 244 -3.72 0.26 13.44
CA ILE A 244 -3.51 1.25 12.38
C ILE A 244 -4.83 1.56 11.66
N LYS A 245 -5.66 0.54 11.38
CA LYS A 245 -7.01 0.72 10.84
C LYS A 245 -7.83 1.70 11.68
N ALA A 246 -7.86 1.51 13.00
CA ALA A 246 -8.62 2.38 13.90
C ALA A 246 -8.15 3.84 13.83
N LYS A 247 -6.84 4.07 13.65
CA LYS A 247 -6.29 5.43 13.42
C LYS A 247 -6.75 6.00 12.08
N ALA A 248 -6.73 5.20 11.02
CA ALA A 248 -7.19 5.62 9.69
C ALA A 248 -8.67 6.00 9.70
N GLU A 249 -9.53 5.19 10.34
CA GLU A 249 -10.95 5.46 10.52
C GLU A 249 -11.18 6.74 11.36
N ALA A 250 -10.44 6.91 12.46
CA ALA A 250 -10.54 8.12 13.28
C ALA A 250 -10.11 9.38 12.51
N ALA A 251 -9.07 9.29 11.68
CA ALA A 251 -8.61 10.40 10.84
C ALA A 251 -9.63 10.79 9.76
N ALA A 252 -10.29 9.81 9.15
CA ALA A 252 -11.31 10.00 8.13
C ALA A 252 -12.72 10.30 8.68
N GLY A 253 -12.96 10.05 9.97
CA GLY A 253 -14.25 10.29 10.62
C GLY A 253 -14.66 11.77 10.69
N VAL A 254 -15.88 12.02 11.18
CA VAL A 254 -16.39 13.37 11.40
C VAL A 254 -15.52 14.10 12.42
N GLY A 255 -14.94 15.23 12.02
CA GLY A 255 -13.99 16.00 12.85
C GLY A 255 -12.59 15.40 12.93
N GLY A 256 -12.32 14.30 12.21
CA GLY A 256 -11.00 13.71 12.09
C GLY A 256 -10.03 14.59 11.28
N SER A 257 -8.73 14.36 11.45
CA SER A 257 -7.68 15.19 10.83
C SER A 257 -7.78 15.27 9.31
N SER A 258 -8.11 14.16 8.64
CA SER A 258 -8.20 14.10 7.18
C SER A 258 -9.44 14.85 6.69
N SER A 259 -10.56 14.72 7.40
CA SER A 259 -11.79 15.46 7.14
C SER A 259 -11.60 16.98 7.29
N GLU A 260 -10.90 17.42 8.34
CA GLU A 260 -10.60 18.84 8.55
C GLU A 260 -9.59 19.37 7.54
N ASN A 261 -8.58 18.59 7.16
CA ASN A 261 -7.63 18.97 6.12
C ASN A 261 -8.28 19.04 4.74
N LEU A 262 -9.25 18.18 4.43
CA LEU A 262 -10.05 18.28 3.21
C LEU A 262 -10.86 19.59 3.19
N LYS A 263 -11.49 19.98 4.31
CA LYS A 263 -12.18 21.28 4.41
C LYS A 263 -11.23 22.45 4.22
N LYS A 264 -10.01 22.39 4.77
CA LYS A 264 -8.97 23.42 4.55
C LYS A 264 -8.56 23.48 3.08
N LEU A 265 -8.35 22.32 2.44
CA LEU A 265 -8.04 22.24 1.01
C LEU A 265 -9.13 22.90 0.16
N LEU A 266 -10.41 22.59 0.43
CA LEU A 266 -11.53 23.20 -0.29
C LEU A 266 -11.54 24.73 -0.14
N LYS A 267 -11.20 25.27 1.03
CA LYS A 267 -11.07 26.72 1.23
C LYS A 267 -9.91 27.33 0.43
N ILE A 268 -8.79 26.62 0.29
CA ILE A 268 -7.63 27.08 -0.50
C ILE A 268 -7.92 27.04 -2.00
N VAL A 269 -8.67 26.04 -2.47
CA VAL A 269 -8.96 25.83 -3.89
C VAL A 269 -10.15 26.67 -4.38
N CYS A 270 -11.17 26.84 -3.55
CA CYS A 270 -12.42 27.52 -3.92
C CYS A 270 -12.55 28.94 -3.37
N GLY A 271 -11.68 29.35 -2.45
CA GLY A 271 -11.62 30.71 -1.90
C GLY A 271 -10.64 31.58 -2.69
#